data_AF-A0A976CNN5-F1
#
_entry.id   AF-A0A976CNN5-F1
#
_cell.length_a   1.000
_cell.length_b   1.000
_cell.length_c   1.000
_cell.angle_alpha   90.00
_cell.angle_beta   90.00
_cell.angle_gamma   90.00
#
_symmetry.space_group_name_H-M   'P 1'
#
loop_
_entity.id
_entity.type
_entity.pdbx_description
1 polymer ?
#
loop_
_entity_poly.entity_id
_entity_poly.type
_entity_poly.pdbx_seq_one_letter_code
_entity_poly.pdbx_strand_id
1 'polypeptide(L)'
;MKLLDVVALLEDLPHQGLYRGQVGTVVDEYDAEFVEVEFSDLHGCTYALEAFSKSQLMILHHSALVETQWLKSQPSVQKPVLKC
;
A
#
# COMPACT_ATOMS: atom_id res chain seq x y z
N MET A 1 1.79 7.99 1.14
CA MET A 1 1.11 7.44 -0.05
C MET A 1 1.07 8.53 -1.07
N LYS A 2 1.49 8.21 -2.29
CA LYS A 2 1.57 9.09 -3.44
C LYS A 2 0.92 8.42 -4.65
N LEU A 3 0.67 9.19 -5.70
CA LEU A 3 0.22 8.69 -6.99
C LEU A 3 1.07 7.48 -7.46
N LEU A 4 0.39 6.41 -7.89
CA LEU A 4 0.91 5.12 -8.33
C LEU A 4 1.56 4.24 -7.24
N ASP A 5 1.46 4.59 -5.96
CA ASP A 5 1.82 3.65 -4.89
C ASP A 5 0.87 2.44 -4.92
N VAL A 6 1.44 1.24 -4.84
CA VAL A 6 0.68 0.00 -4.63
C VAL A 6 0.38 -0.13 -3.14
N VAL A 7 -0.87 -0.37 -2.79
CA VAL A 7 -1.35 -0.42 -1.40
C VAL A 7 -2.18 -1.68 -1.14
N ALA A 8 -2.28 -2.06 0.13
CA ALA A 8 -3.22 -3.06 0.62
C ALA A 8 -4.27 -2.41 1.52
N LEU A 9 -5.53 -2.85 1.38
CA LEU A 9 -6.62 -2.48 2.28
C LEU A 9 -6.45 -3.14 3.66
N LEU A 10 -6.71 -2.40 4.74
CA LEU A 10 -6.54 -2.88 6.11
C LEU A 10 -7.84 -3.28 6.81
N GLU A 11 -8.98 -3.24 6.15
CA GLU A 11 -10.27 -3.58 6.72
C GLU A 11 -11.20 -4.22 5.69
N ASP A 12 -12.27 -4.85 6.17
CA ASP A 12 -13.27 -5.46 5.30
C ASP A 12 -14.38 -4.46 4.97
N LEU A 13 -14.66 -4.32 3.68
CA LEU A 13 -15.68 -3.43 3.13
C LEU A 13 -16.58 -4.20 2.15
N PRO A 14 -17.36 -5.18 2.66
CA PRO A 14 -18.08 -6.14 1.83
C PRO A 14 -19.13 -5.48 0.92
N HIS A 15 -19.65 -4.31 1.29
CA HIS A 15 -20.58 -3.54 0.45
C HIS A 15 -19.95 -3.04 -0.85
N GLN A 16 -18.63 -2.83 -0.86
CA GLN A 16 -17.83 -2.43 -2.03
C GLN A 16 -17.19 -3.65 -2.70
N GLY A 17 -17.49 -4.88 -2.25
CA GLY A 17 -16.79 -6.10 -2.69
C GLY A 17 -15.32 -6.13 -2.28
N LEU A 18 -14.95 -5.32 -1.29
CA LEU A 18 -13.58 -5.17 -0.83
C LEU A 18 -13.35 -5.87 0.52
N TYR A 19 -12.17 -6.45 0.69
CA TYR A 19 -11.76 -7.21 1.87
C TYR A 19 -10.32 -6.86 2.24
N ARG A 20 -10.01 -6.98 3.52
CA ARG A 20 -8.69 -6.72 4.05
C ARG A 20 -7.64 -7.56 3.31
N GLY A 21 -6.57 -6.90 2.89
CA GLY A 21 -5.44 -7.50 2.17
C GLY A 21 -5.55 -7.44 0.64
N GLN A 22 -6.68 -6.97 0.08
CA GLN A 22 -6.75 -6.70 -1.35
C GLN A 22 -5.79 -5.60 -1.76
N VAL A 23 -5.23 -5.78 -2.96
CA VAL A 23 -4.22 -4.90 -3.53
C VAL A 23 -4.90 -3.88 -4.45
N GLY A 24 -4.59 -2.61 -4.22
CA GLY A 24 -5.03 -1.51 -5.06
C GLY A 24 -3.86 -0.59 -5.44
N THR A 25 -4.13 0.35 -6.33
CA THR A 25 -3.15 1.36 -6.77
C THR A 25 -3.72 2.75 -6.53
N VAL A 26 -2.93 3.64 -5.94
CA VAL A 26 -3.33 5.05 -5.78
C VAL A 26 -3.39 5.72 -7.15
N VAL A 27 -4.55 6.24 -7.53
CA VAL A 27 -4.78 6.92 -8.82
C VAL A 27 -5.04 8.41 -8.69
N ASP A 28 -5.32 8.91 -7.48
CA ASP A 28 -5.35 10.34 -7.18
C ASP A 28 -5.02 10.65 -5.70
N GLU A 29 -4.55 11.86 -5.43
CA GLU A 29 -4.28 12.38 -4.08
C GLU A 29 -5.21 13.58 -3.81
N TYR A 30 -6.22 13.40 -2.95
CA TYR A 30 -7.12 14.50 -2.60
C TYR A 30 -6.44 15.50 -1.66
N ASP A 31 -5.90 15.01 -0.54
CA ASP A 31 -5.25 15.85 0.46
C ASP A 31 -4.19 15.07 1.28
N ALA A 32 -3.82 15.64 2.43
CA ALA A 32 -2.84 15.04 3.32
C ALA A 32 -3.29 13.69 3.91
N GLU A 33 -4.59 13.44 4.02
CA GLU A 33 -5.19 12.31 4.71
C GLU A 33 -5.87 11.30 3.77
N PHE A 34 -6.38 11.73 2.62
CA PHE A 34 -7.18 10.90 1.71
C PHE A 34 -6.53 10.71 0.33
N VAL A 35 -6.77 9.54 -0.25
CA VAL A 35 -6.34 9.15 -1.61
C VAL A 35 -7.45 8.38 -2.31
N GLU A 36 -7.47 8.43 -3.64
CA GLU A 36 -8.33 7.57 -4.46
C GLU A 36 -7.55 6.32 -4.88
N VAL A 37 -8.15 5.14 -4.69
CA VAL A 37 -7.51 3.85 -4.98
C VAL A 37 -8.35 3.05 -5.96
N GLU A 38 -7.70 2.61 -7.03
CA GLU A 38 -8.25 1.68 -7.99
C GLU A 38 -7.91 0.24 -7.61
N PHE A 39 -8.91 -0.64 -7.63
CA PHE A 39 -8.75 -2.09 -7.54
C PHE A 39 -9.12 -2.73 -8.87
N SER A 40 -8.18 -3.48 -9.42
CA SER A 40 -8.31 -4.19 -10.69
C SER A 40 -8.20 -5.69 -10.51
N ASP A 41 -8.93 -6.45 -11.32
CA ASP A 41 -8.86 -7.90 -11.33
C ASP A 41 -7.58 -8.40 -12.03
N LEU A 42 -7.44 -9.73 -12.15
CA LEU A 42 -6.27 -10.34 -12.80
C LEU A 42 -6.19 -10.09 -14.32
N HIS A 43 -7.25 -9.55 -14.93
CA HIS A 43 -7.29 -9.15 -16.33
C HIS A 43 -6.99 -7.65 -16.51
N GLY A 44 -6.78 -6.91 -15.43
CA GLY A 44 -6.57 -5.47 -15.45
C GLY A 44 -7.86 -4.67 -15.61
N CYS A 45 -9.02 -5.29 -15.34
CA CYS A 45 -10.30 -4.59 -15.34
C CYS A 45 -10.56 -4.01 -13.94
N THR A 46 -10.77 -2.70 -13.87
CA THR A 46 -11.18 -2.03 -12.63
C THR A 46 -12.54 -2.55 -12.18
N TYR A 47 -12.63 -2.99 -10.93
CA TYR A 47 -13.90 -3.41 -10.31
C TYR A 47 -14.29 -2.56 -9.10
N ALA A 48 -13.37 -1.79 -8.52
CA ALA A 48 -13.67 -0.78 -7.51
C ALA A 48 -12.73 0.42 -7.69
N LEU A 49 -13.27 1.61 -7.43
CA LEU A 49 -12.54 2.87 -7.43
C LEU A 49 -13.12 3.69 -6.28
N GLU A 50 -12.35 3.83 -5.20
CA GLU A 50 -12.88 4.31 -3.91
C GLU A 50 -11.87 5.22 -3.20
N ALA A 51 -12.40 6.18 -2.44
CA ALA A 51 -11.61 7.10 -1.63
C ALA A 51 -11.34 6.51 -0.24
N PHE A 52 -10.08 6.49 0.18
CA PHE A 52 -9.68 5.98 1.48
C PHE A 52 -8.85 6.98 2.26
N SER A 53 -9.00 6.96 3.58
CA SER A 53 -7.98 7.50 4.46
C SER A 53 -6.71 6.69 4.32
N LYS A 54 -5.55 7.36 4.32
CA LYS A 54 -4.22 6.72 4.34
C LYS A 54 -4.06 5.77 5.54
N SER A 55 -4.86 5.91 6.60
CA SER A 55 -4.88 5.01 7.75
C SER A 55 -5.53 3.64 7.48
N GLN A 56 -6.41 3.54 6.48
CA GLN A 56 -7.07 2.30 6.04
C GLN A 56 -6.18 1.48 5.09
N LEU A 57 -5.00 1.98 4.76
CA LEU A 57 -4.14 1.44 3.70
C LEU A 57 -2.73 1.15 4.23
N MET A 58 -2.04 0.22 3.56
CA MET A 58 -0.62 -0.07 3.79
C MET A 58 0.13 -0.09 2.47
N ILE A 59 1.21 0.68 2.34
CA ILE A 59 2.06 0.65 1.15
C ILE A 59 2.73 -0.72 1.02
N LEU A 60 2.70 -1.29 -0.18
CA LEU A 60 3.36 -2.54 -0.53
C LEU A 60 4.65 -2.28 -1.29
N HIS A 61 5.70 -3.01 -0.92
CA HIS A 61 6.98 -3.00 -1.62
C HIS A 61 7.25 -4.39 -2.21
N HIS A 62 7.36 -4.48 -3.53
CA HIS A 62 7.58 -5.75 -4.24
C HIS A 62 9.06 -6.14 -4.39
N SER A 63 9.97 -5.19 -4.15
CA SER A 63 11.40 -5.44 -4.15
C SER A 63 11.91 -5.67 -2.74
N ALA A 64 12.92 -6.54 -2.62
CA ALA A 64 13.69 -6.61 -1.40
C ALA A 64 14.30 -5.23 -1.13
N LEU A 65 14.27 -4.81 0.13
CA LEU A 65 15.04 -3.66 0.57
C LEU A 65 16.52 -4.05 0.51
N VAL A 66 17.16 -3.86 -0.65
CA VAL A 66 18.61 -3.99 -0.75
C VAL A 66 19.20 -2.90 0.14
N GLU A 67 20.07 -3.34 1.04
CA GLU A 67 20.64 -2.65 2.20
C GLU A 67 21.56 -1.45 1.85
N THR A 68 21.18 -0.59 0.91
CA THR A 68 22.03 0.54 0.50
C THR A 68 21.41 1.92 0.70
N GLN A 69 20.12 2.02 1.08
CA GLN A 69 19.53 3.32 1.40
C GLN A 69 18.58 3.39 2.61
N TRP A 70 18.04 2.26 3.08
CA TRP A 70 17.05 2.24 4.19
C TRP A 70 17.64 2.20 5.61
N LEU A 71 18.87 1.71 5.79
CA LEU A 71 19.55 1.76 7.10
C LEU A 71 20.13 3.13 7.44
N LYS A 72 20.33 4.01 6.45
CA LYS A 72 20.88 5.35 6.69
C LYS A 72 19.84 6.34 7.22
N SER A 73 18.55 6.02 7.12
CA SER A 73 17.45 6.92 7.50
C SER A 73 16.76 6.55 8.81
N GLN A 74 17.13 5.44 9.47
CA GLN A 74 16.48 5.00 10.72
C GLN A 74 17.48 4.86 11.89
N PRO A 75 17.43 5.75 12.91
CA PRO A 75 18.38 5.74 14.03
C PRO A 75 18.15 4.63 15.07
N SER A 76 17.10 3.80 14.97
CA SER A 76 16.71 2.82 16.00
C SER A 76 16.77 1.35 15.60
N VAL A 77 16.98 1.02 14.32
CA VAL A 77 17.04 -0.38 13.87
C VAL A 77 18.50 -0.84 13.81
N GLN A 78 19.08 -1.07 14.98
CA GLN A 78 20.36 -1.79 15.11
C GLN A 78 20.12 -3.10 15.84
N LYS A 79 19.99 -4.19 15.08
CA LYS A 79 20.71 -5.45 15.29
C LYS A 79 20.37 -6.46 14.19
N PRO A 80 21.37 -7.06 13.52
CA PRO A 80 21.10 -8.06 12.50
C PRO A 80 20.70 -9.36 13.20
N VAL A 81 19.58 -9.96 12.79
CA VAL A 81 19.31 -11.37 13.07
C VAL A 81 19.83 -12.18 11.89
N LEU A 82 20.62 -13.19 12.23
CA LEU A 82 21.53 -13.94 11.37
C LEU A 82 20.83 -14.63 10.18
N LYS A 83 21.56 -14.65 9.06
CA LYS A 83 21.33 -15.51 7.89
C LYS A 83 21.23 -16.98 8.32
N CYS A 84 20.15 -17.64 7.92
CA CYS A 84 20.18 -19.08 7.66
C CYS A 84 20.68 -19.29 6.22
#